data_AF-A0A2A7BIV1-F1
#
_entry.id   AF-A0A2A7BIV1-F1
#
_cell.length_a   1.000
_cell.length_b   1.000
_cell.length_c   1.000
_cell.angle_alpha   90.00
_cell.angle_beta   90.00
_cell.angle_gamma   90.00
#
_symmetry.space_group_name_H-M   'P 1'
#
loop_
_entity.id
_entity.type
_entity.pdbx_description
1 polymer ?
#
loop_
_entity_poly.entity_id
_entity_poly.type
_entity_poly.pdbx_seq_one_letter_code
_entity_poly.pdbx_strand_id
1 'polypeptide(L)'
;MQVYWSHFDNKPQWSMWTFFANSEAEEDEEGGGHALGGIMFDSIGPNHRQGTAIFNNSFISDPPQGDPHAEAWVQRNRFWCACHEMGHAFNLLHSWQKDILQENIIRPWEPLEEPLKSDSKALSFMNYPYKFDDNGIKKDNLQEFFKKFEYRFSDQELLFMRHAPERFVQMGNATFAVDHGFKQTNVSTHPSFNLELRVNRKTPVFQFLEPVVFEIKLTNTSSEPQLIKKHILSDLSGMSVVVKKEGRQGRQLLPYAQYCWKLENKVIMPGESLYETIFASVGKNGWLIDESGFYNIQVSLQINGNNIVSNILRLRVFPPAGYDQEFLAQDFFSEEVGRILTFDGSHFLEKGNNILREVTEKLRNHAVALHAHVALAKPLAFNYKFLDFTEDSDTKGKIKIIPAQPDEARKQFTSALTENKQIAAKTLSHKDYNEYMVTYSEFLSSQEENKEAAEVQNDLYQTLSERNVLDSVLQEIKNRRETYEQQVNK
;
A
#
# COMPACT_ATOMS: atom_id res chain seq x y z
N MET A 1 -13.90 44.27 -5.15
CA MET A 1 -13.98 43.04 -5.97
C MET A 1 -14.39 41.80 -5.17
N GLN A 2 -13.92 41.61 -3.94
CA GLN A 2 -14.08 40.38 -3.12
C GLN A 2 -15.49 39.92 -2.69
N VAL A 3 -16.57 40.72 -2.84
CA VAL A 3 -17.87 40.35 -2.22
C VAL A 3 -19.04 40.25 -3.21
N TYR A 4 -19.03 41.00 -4.31
CA TYR A 4 -20.18 41.06 -5.23
C TYR A 4 -19.91 40.51 -6.64
N TRP A 5 -18.64 40.38 -7.04
CA TRP A 5 -18.24 39.97 -8.39
C TRP A 5 -17.22 38.83 -8.38
N SER A 6 -16.91 38.28 -7.19
CA SER A 6 -16.05 37.13 -7.06
C SER A 6 -16.82 35.94 -6.52
N HIS A 7 -16.90 34.88 -7.32
CA HIS A 7 -17.17 33.51 -6.85
C HIS A 7 -16.01 32.95 -6.01
N PHE A 8 -15.12 33.81 -5.50
CA PHE A 8 -14.01 33.41 -4.66
C PHE A 8 -14.57 32.98 -3.31
N ASP A 9 -14.13 31.80 -2.88
CA ASP A 9 -14.40 31.25 -1.57
C ASP A 9 -13.16 30.43 -1.18
N ASN A 10 -12.70 30.61 0.06
CA ASN A 10 -11.49 29.97 0.57
C ASN A 10 -11.83 28.54 1.01
N LYS A 11 -12.30 27.74 0.06
CA LYS A 11 -12.70 26.34 0.20
C LYS A 11 -12.42 25.59 -1.11
N PRO A 12 -12.32 24.25 -1.08
CA PRO A 12 -12.23 23.45 -2.30
C PRO A 12 -13.38 23.74 -3.27
N GLN A 13 -13.08 24.02 -4.54
CA GLN A 13 -14.08 24.28 -5.57
C GLN A 13 -13.57 24.10 -6.99
N TRP A 14 -14.48 23.77 -7.92
CA TRP A 14 -14.19 23.72 -9.35
C TRP A 14 -14.27 25.10 -10.00
N SER A 15 -13.45 26.01 -9.49
CA SER A 15 -13.30 27.36 -10.04
C SER A 15 -11.86 27.80 -9.89
N MET A 16 -11.36 28.50 -10.90
CA MET A 16 -10.02 29.03 -10.93
C MET A 16 -10.07 30.49 -11.35
N TRP A 17 -9.25 31.30 -10.70
CA TRP A 17 -9.04 32.69 -11.00
C TRP A 17 -7.87 32.84 -11.96
N THR A 18 -8.09 33.60 -13.03
CA THR A 18 -7.04 33.91 -14.00
C THR A 18 -6.90 35.41 -14.09
N PHE A 19 -5.75 35.93 -13.70
CA PHE A 19 -5.42 37.34 -13.75
C PHE A 19 -4.52 37.61 -14.95
N PHE A 20 -4.98 38.44 -15.89
CA PHE A 20 -4.16 38.89 -17.01
C PHE A 20 -3.61 40.28 -16.69
N ALA A 21 -2.29 40.40 -16.65
CA ALA A 21 -1.58 41.63 -16.35
C ALA A 21 -0.70 42.06 -17.52
N ASN A 22 -0.21 43.29 -17.47
CA ASN A 22 0.77 43.77 -18.44
C ASN A 22 2.14 43.13 -18.17
N SER A 23 2.78 43.41 -17.04
CA SER A 23 4.06 42.81 -16.64
C SER A 23 4.08 42.52 -15.15
N GLU A 24 4.99 41.65 -14.72
CA GLU A 24 5.39 41.51 -13.32
C GLU A 24 6.26 42.75 -12.93
N ALA A 25 6.24 43.16 -11.66
CA ALA A 25 6.74 44.47 -11.20
C ALA A 25 8.13 44.43 -10.56
N GLU A 26 8.68 43.25 -10.22
CA GLU A 26 9.99 43.13 -9.59
C GLU A 26 11.13 43.20 -10.64
N GLU A 27 12.04 44.16 -10.44
CA GLU A 27 13.33 44.21 -11.11
C GLU A 27 14.37 43.55 -10.21
N ASP A 28 14.81 42.33 -10.55
CA ASP A 28 15.96 41.67 -9.93
C ASP A 28 17.20 41.74 -10.86
N GLU A 29 18.39 41.53 -10.27
CA GLU A 29 19.71 41.73 -10.91
C GLU A 29 19.96 40.84 -12.15
N GLU A 30 19.09 39.86 -12.44
CA GLU A 30 19.19 38.93 -13.57
C GLU A 30 18.24 39.23 -14.75
N GLY A 31 17.40 40.27 -14.69
CA GLY A 31 16.60 40.70 -15.85
C GLY A 31 15.11 40.97 -15.62
N GLY A 32 14.63 41.02 -14.37
CA GLY A 32 13.33 41.54 -13.99
C GLY A 32 12.13 40.74 -14.51
N GLY A 33 10.94 41.13 -14.05
CA GLY A 33 9.63 40.51 -14.30
C GLY A 33 9.25 40.19 -15.75
N HIS A 34 10.06 40.61 -16.73
CA HIS A 34 9.93 40.22 -18.14
C HIS A 34 10.28 38.74 -18.39
N ALA A 35 11.12 38.11 -17.56
CA ALA A 35 11.44 36.69 -17.67
C ALA A 35 10.29 35.77 -17.22
N LEU A 36 9.26 36.32 -16.57
CA LEU A 36 8.12 35.56 -16.04
C LEU A 36 6.89 35.69 -16.96
N GLY A 37 6.56 34.60 -17.64
CA GLY A 37 5.37 34.53 -18.51
C GLY A 37 4.06 34.46 -17.73
N GLY A 38 4.09 33.76 -16.61
CA GLY A 38 2.96 33.56 -15.71
C GLY A 38 3.39 32.85 -14.43
N ILE A 39 2.47 32.76 -13.48
CA ILE A 39 2.70 32.06 -12.21
C ILE A 39 1.38 31.63 -11.56
N MET A 40 1.33 30.43 -10.99
CA MET A 40 0.33 30.08 -9.97
C MET A 40 0.67 30.80 -8.65
N PHE A 41 0.11 31.99 -8.46
CA PHE A 41 0.50 32.90 -7.37
C PHE A 41 0.03 32.46 -5.99
N ASP A 42 -0.96 31.58 -5.92
CA ASP A 42 -1.60 31.20 -4.67
C ASP A 42 -1.11 29.86 -4.17
N SER A 43 0.21 29.66 -4.09
CA SER A 43 0.82 28.39 -3.68
C SER A 43 0.91 28.19 -2.14
N ILE A 44 0.46 29.16 -1.35
CA ILE A 44 0.57 29.18 0.12
C ILE A 44 -0.82 29.23 0.77
N GLY A 45 -1.02 28.48 1.86
CA GLY A 45 -2.26 28.45 2.64
C GLY A 45 -3.05 27.15 2.47
N PRO A 46 -4.14 26.98 3.24
CA PRO A 46 -4.87 25.71 3.32
C PRO A 46 -5.69 25.36 2.06
N ASN A 47 -5.98 26.35 1.20
CA ASN A 47 -6.78 26.17 -0.01
C ASN A 47 -6.10 26.83 -1.23
N HIS A 48 -4.80 26.58 -1.41
CA HIS A 48 -4.03 27.01 -2.58
C HIS A 48 -4.45 26.33 -3.91
N ARG A 49 -3.88 26.78 -5.04
CA ARG A 49 -4.14 26.31 -6.42
C ARG A 49 -5.46 26.79 -7.02
N GLN A 50 -6.02 27.87 -6.53
CA GLN A 50 -7.23 28.52 -7.03
C GLN A 50 -6.93 29.68 -7.99
N GLY A 51 -5.67 30.05 -8.22
CA GLY A 51 -5.32 31.27 -8.93
C GLY A 51 -4.02 31.22 -9.74
N THR A 52 -4.07 31.81 -10.92
CA THR A 52 -2.87 32.06 -11.73
C THR A 52 -2.87 33.45 -12.36
N ALA A 53 -1.69 34.02 -12.57
CA ALA A 53 -1.45 35.25 -13.29
C ALA A 53 -0.67 34.98 -14.59
N ILE A 54 -1.01 35.72 -15.65
CA ILE A 54 -0.34 35.71 -16.95
C ILE A 54 0.10 37.14 -17.27
N PHE A 55 1.36 37.31 -17.66
CA PHE A 55 1.98 38.61 -17.92
C PHE A 55 2.20 38.80 -19.43
N ASN A 56 1.41 39.67 -20.05
CA ASN A 56 1.36 39.84 -21.49
C ASN A 56 2.58 40.54 -22.13
N ASN A 57 3.37 41.25 -21.32
CA ASN A 57 4.61 41.94 -21.64
C ASN A 57 5.79 41.22 -20.94
N SER A 58 6.06 40.01 -21.40
CA SER A 58 7.11 39.11 -20.92
C SER A 58 7.76 38.42 -22.12
N PHE A 59 8.68 37.48 -21.90
CA PHE A 59 9.31 36.73 -23.00
C PHE A 59 8.30 36.04 -23.94
N ILE A 60 7.06 35.79 -23.51
CA ILE A 60 5.99 35.21 -24.35
C ILE A 60 5.42 36.20 -25.38
N SER A 61 5.82 37.48 -25.31
CA SER A 61 5.53 38.52 -26.31
C SER A 61 6.71 38.87 -27.21
N ASP A 62 7.84 38.16 -27.08
CA ASP A 62 9.07 38.41 -27.84
C ASP A 62 9.28 37.37 -28.96
N PRO A 63 8.70 37.58 -30.14
CA PRO A 63 8.95 36.69 -31.26
C PRO A 63 10.42 36.71 -31.67
N PRO A 64 10.97 35.58 -32.15
CA PRO A 64 12.32 35.53 -32.70
C PRO A 64 12.54 36.64 -33.75
N GLN A 65 13.73 37.24 -33.73
CA GLN A 65 14.07 38.30 -34.66
C GLN A 65 13.87 37.83 -36.11
N GLY A 66 13.05 38.57 -36.87
CA GLY A 66 12.76 38.26 -38.27
C GLY A 66 11.69 37.19 -38.49
N ASP A 67 10.93 36.78 -37.46
CA ASP A 67 9.79 35.86 -37.63
C ASP A 67 8.74 36.48 -38.59
N PRO A 68 8.43 35.84 -39.72
CA PRO A 68 7.48 36.37 -40.71
C PRO A 68 6.02 36.39 -40.18
N HIS A 69 5.76 35.73 -39.05
CA HIS A 69 4.46 35.60 -38.42
C HIS A 69 4.49 35.96 -36.92
N ALA A 70 5.19 37.05 -36.59
CA ALA A 70 5.38 37.57 -35.22
C ALA A 70 4.08 37.65 -34.38
N GLU A 71 2.97 38.14 -34.92
CA GLU A 71 1.70 38.25 -34.18
C GLU A 71 1.14 36.87 -33.80
N ALA A 72 1.15 35.93 -34.75
CA ALA A 72 0.69 34.56 -34.51
C ALA A 72 1.61 33.83 -33.51
N TRP A 73 2.91 34.14 -33.53
CA TRP A 73 3.85 33.65 -32.52
C TRP A 73 3.45 34.11 -31.11
N VAL A 74 3.14 35.39 -30.93
CA VAL A 74 2.74 35.95 -29.63
C VAL A 74 1.42 35.34 -29.15
N GLN A 75 0.41 35.24 -30.03
CA GLN A 75 -0.87 34.61 -29.69
C GLN A 75 -0.69 33.17 -29.23
N ARG A 76 0.15 32.39 -29.92
CA ARG A 76 0.45 30.99 -29.57
C ARG A 76 1.15 30.87 -28.21
N ASN A 77 2.15 31.71 -27.93
CA ASN A 77 2.89 31.63 -26.67
C ASN A 77 2.05 32.12 -25.48
N ARG A 78 1.21 33.14 -25.66
CA ARG A 78 0.23 33.55 -24.64
C ARG A 78 -0.77 32.44 -24.33
N PHE A 79 -1.28 31.76 -25.37
CA PHE A 79 -2.17 30.61 -25.18
C PHE A 79 -1.47 29.45 -24.46
N TRP A 80 -0.26 29.08 -24.89
CA TRP A 80 0.55 28.05 -24.23
C TRP A 80 0.78 28.38 -22.75
N CYS A 81 1.21 29.61 -22.45
CA CYS A 81 1.47 30.06 -21.08
C CYS A 81 0.20 30.01 -20.23
N ALA A 82 -0.94 30.51 -20.73
CA ALA A 82 -2.20 30.43 -20.00
C ALA A 82 -2.57 28.97 -19.67
N CYS A 83 -2.47 28.05 -20.62
CA CYS A 83 -2.74 26.63 -20.37
C CYS A 83 -1.73 25.98 -19.39
N HIS A 84 -0.45 26.37 -19.48
CA HIS A 84 0.62 25.91 -18.59
C HIS A 84 0.29 26.26 -17.13
N GLU A 85 0.04 27.54 -16.87
CA GLU A 85 -0.20 27.99 -15.51
C GLU A 85 -1.52 27.47 -14.93
N MET A 86 -2.56 27.39 -15.77
CA MET A 86 -3.82 26.73 -15.40
C MET A 86 -3.61 25.24 -15.06
N GLY A 87 -2.65 24.57 -15.72
CA GLY A 87 -2.29 23.18 -15.43
C GLY A 87 -1.78 22.99 -14.00
N HIS A 88 -1.00 23.93 -13.46
CA HIS A 88 -0.57 23.88 -12.06
C HIS A 88 -1.74 23.92 -11.08
N ALA A 89 -2.80 24.67 -11.39
CA ALA A 89 -4.00 24.70 -10.57
C ALA A 89 -4.70 23.32 -10.50
N PHE A 90 -4.64 22.54 -11.59
CA PHE A 90 -5.07 21.13 -11.64
C PHE A 90 -4.08 20.15 -10.98
N ASN A 91 -3.11 20.66 -10.22
CA ASN A 91 -2.06 19.89 -9.56
C ASN A 91 -1.12 19.15 -10.53
N LEU A 92 -0.92 19.71 -11.73
CA LEU A 92 0.08 19.19 -12.67
C LEU A 92 1.44 19.83 -12.39
N LEU A 93 2.47 19.00 -12.22
CA LEU A 93 3.86 19.46 -12.21
C LEU A 93 4.40 19.57 -13.63
N HIS A 94 5.52 20.30 -13.75
CA HIS A 94 6.32 20.31 -14.96
C HIS A 94 6.66 18.89 -15.42
N SER A 95 6.59 18.64 -16.73
CA SER A 95 6.88 17.30 -17.27
C SER A 95 8.30 16.82 -16.92
N TRP A 96 9.25 17.73 -16.75
CA TRP A 96 10.65 17.48 -16.38
C TRP A 96 10.92 17.46 -14.85
N GLN A 97 9.89 17.56 -13.99
CA GLN A 97 10.03 17.56 -12.52
C GLN A 97 9.02 16.63 -11.81
N LYS A 98 8.54 15.59 -12.48
CA LYS A 98 7.57 14.63 -11.92
C LYS A 98 8.21 13.63 -10.94
N ASP A 99 9.52 13.40 -11.05
CA ASP A 99 10.28 12.44 -10.24
C ASP A 99 11.00 13.04 -9.03
N ILE A 100 10.88 14.36 -8.80
CA ILE A 100 11.56 15.03 -7.69
C ILE A 100 10.82 14.73 -6.39
N LEU A 101 11.36 13.79 -5.61
CA LEU A 101 10.94 13.55 -4.23
C LEU A 101 11.71 14.50 -3.30
N GLN A 102 11.13 15.66 -2.98
CA GLN A 102 11.60 16.47 -1.86
C GLN A 102 10.81 16.09 -0.61
N GLU A 103 11.53 15.75 0.47
CA GLU A 103 10.98 15.35 1.77
C GLU A 103 9.83 16.27 2.19
N ASN A 104 8.59 15.79 2.04
CA ASN A 104 7.32 16.42 2.45
C ASN A 104 6.69 17.49 1.54
N ILE A 105 7.22 17.77 0.34
CA ILE A 105 6.64 18.81 -0.54
C ILE A 105 6.04 18.22 -1.82
N ILE A 106 6.70 17.25 -2.44
CA ILE A 106 6.27 16.66 -3.72
C ILE A 106 6.09 15.15 -3.55
N ARG A 107 4.87 14.65 -3.77
CA ARG A 107 4.49 13.23 -3.67
C ARG A 107 3.52 12.86 -4.78
N PRO A 108 3.78 11.82 -5.58
CA PRO A 108 2.85 11.43 -6.63
C PRO A 108 1.63 10.69 -6.07
N TRP A 109 0.56 10.54 -6.87
CA TRP A 109 -0.62 9.75 -6.47
C TRP A 109 -0.28 8.24 -6.41
N GLU A 110 -0.29 7.69 -5.19
CA GLU A 110 -0.08 6.26 -4.89
C GLU A 110 -1.32 5.37 -5.19
N PRO A 111 -1.14 4.08 -5.55
CA PRO A 111 0.13 3.35 -5.60
C PRO A 111 0.84 3.55 -6.94
N LEU A 112 2.10 4.00 -6.91
CA LEU A 112 2.98 3.86 -8.06
C LEU A 112 3.99 2.74 -7.80
N GLU A 113 3.99 1.71 -8.66
CA GLU A 113 4.93 0.58 -8.58
C GLU A 113 6.39 0.98 -8.86
N GLU A 114 6.57 2.07 -9.62
CA GLU A 114 7.85 2.75 -9.84
C GLU A 114 7.64 4.26 -9.61
N PRO A 115 8.67 5.00 -9.17
CA PRO A 115 8.58 6.46 -9.09
C PRO A 115 8.04 7.05 -10.40
N LEU A 116 7.14 8.02 -10.28
CA LEU A 116 6.65 8.79 -11.42
C LEU A 116 7.87 9.37 -12.16
N LYS A 117 8.09 8.99 -13.42
CA LYS A 117 9.26 9.47 -14.17
C LYS A 117 8.99 10.83 -14.79
N SER A 118 9.98 11.71 -14.70
CA SER A 118 10.04 12.93 -15.52
C SER A 118 10.20 12.56 -16.99
N ASP A 119 9.50 13.31 -17.85
CA ASP A 119 9.62 13.27 -19.30
C ASP A 119 9.94 14.68 -19.80
N SER A 120 11.23 14.96 -19.90
CA SER A 120 11.77 16.21 -20.44
C SER A 120 11.48 16.40 -21.93
N LYS A 121 11.08 15.34 -22.65
CA LYS A 121 10.74 15.37 -24.07
C LYS A 121 9.23 15.47 -24.30
N ALA A 122 8.43 15.51 -23.25
CA ALA A 122 6.98 15.59 -23.35
C ALA A 122 6.56 16.82 -24.17
N LEU A 123 5.76 16.58 -25.21
CA LEU A 123 5.07 17.62 -25.97
C LEU A 123 3.75 17.96 -25.27
N SER A 124 3.86 18.70 -24.16
CA SER A 124 2.74 19.07 -23.29
C SER A 124 2.77 20.56 -22.95
N PHE A 125 1.60 21.13 -22.61
CA PHE A 125 1.55 22.43 -21.94
C PHE A 125 2.44 22.48 -20.70
N MET A 126 2.64 21.38 -19.96
CA MET A 126 3.46 21.34 -18.75
C MET A 126 4.98 21.25 -19.00
N ASN A 127 5.43 21.42 -20.24
CA ASN A 127 6.86 21.45 -20.58
C ASN A 127 7.22 22.79 -21.21
N TYR A 128 8.48 23.22 -21.05
CA TYR A 128 8.98 24.45 -21.63
C TYR A 128 9.37 24.23 -23.10
N PRO A 129 8.73 24.93 -24.07
CA PRO A 129 8.99 24.74 -25.50
C PRO A 129 10.46 24.95 -25.90
N TYR A 130 11.20 25.75 -25.13
CA TYR A 130 12.60 26.09 -25.36
C TYR A 130 13.61 25.17 -24.64
N LYS A 131 13.16 24.27 -23.73
CA LYS A 131 14.02 23.35 -22.95
C LYS A 131 13.68 21.86 -23.11
N PHE A 132 12.69 21.51 -23.93
CA PHE A 132 12.36 20.10 -24.17
C PHE A 132 13.51 19.43 -24.95
N ASP A 133 14.00 18.25 -24.52
CA ASP A 133 15.07 17.40 -25.12
C ASP A 133 16.36 17.05 -24.34
N ASP A 134 16.47 17.38 -23.03
CA ASP A 134 17.64 17.09 -22.16
C ASP A 134 18.97 17.74 -22.56
N ASN A 135 19.05 18.48 -23.66
CA ASN A 135 20.32 19.04 -24.18
C ASN A 135 20.46 20.56 -23.97
N GLY A 136 19.68 21.13 -23.05
CA GLY A 136 19.69 22.57 -22.75
C GLY A 136 18.88 23.42 -23.73
N ILE A 137 19.05 24.75 -23.65
CA ILE A 137 18.35 25.71 -24.51
C ILE A 137 19.00 25.67 -25.90
N LYS A 138 18.32 25.14 -26.92
CA LYS A 138 18.72 25.28 -28.33
C LYS A 138 17.78 26.24 -29.05
N LYS A 139 18.35 27.00 -29.99
CA LYS A 139 17.63 27.98 -30.80
C LYS A 139 16.44 27.39 -31.57
N ASP A 140 16.55 26.12 -31.99
CA ASP A 140 15.54 25.46 -32.82
C ASP A 140 14.48 24.67 -32.02
N ASN A 141 14.67 24.50 -30.70
CA ASN A 141 13.75 23.74 -29.85
C ASN A 141 12.32 24.31 -29.91
N LEU A 142 12.18 25.62 -29.86
CA LEU A 142 10.87 26.27 -29.92
C LEU A 142 10.08 25.89 -31.19
N GLN A 143 10.75 25.85 -32.35
CA GLN A 143 10.13 25.48 -33.61
C GLN A 143 9.81 23.98 -33.66
N GLU A 144 10.73 23.12 -33.20
CA GLU A 144 10.51 21.68 -33.18
C GLU A 144 9.37 21.27 -32.25
N PHE A 145 9.27 21.92 -31.08
CA PHE A 145 8.19 21.71 -30.12
C PHE A 145 6.85 22.00 -30.80
N PHE A 146 6.64 23.24 -31.25
CA PHE A 146 5.36 23.65 -31.82
C PHE A 146 5.02 22.97 -33.14
N LYS A 147 6.01 22.45 -33.88
CA LYS A 147 5.78 21.64 -35.08
C LYS A 147 5.11 20.29 -34.76
N LYS A 148 5.40 19.70 -33.60
CA LYS A 148 4.91 18.38 -33.18
C LYS A 148 3.85 18.48 -32.07
N PHE A 149 3.73 19.62 -31.42
CA PHE A 149 2.84 19.82 -30.28
C PHE A 149 1.38 19.79 -30.71
N GLU A 150 0.63 18.83 -30.18
CA GLU A 150 -0.78 18.60 -30.50
C GLU A 150 -1.73 19.55 -29.74
N TYR A 151 -1.22 20.56 -29.03
CA TYR A 151 -2.00 21.48 -28.19
C TYR A 151 -2.87 20.77 -27.15
N ARG A 152 -2.27 19.78 -26.47
CA ARG A 152 -2.89 19.00 -25.39
C ARG A 152 -1.89 18.70 -24.29
N PHE A 153 -2.41 18.35 -23.12
CA PHE A 153 -1.60 17.69 -22.10
C PHE A 153 -1.16 16.29 -22.57
N SER A 154 -0.05 15.81 -22.03
CA SER A 154 0.44 14.44 -22.29
C SER A 154 -0.57 13.39 -21.82
N ASP A 155 -0.45 12.16 -22.33
CA ASP A 155 -1.33 11.06 -21.92
C ASP A 155 -1.33 10.85 -20.41
N GLN A 156 -0.17 10.95 -19.78
CA GLN A 156 0.00 10.81 -18.34
C GLN A 156 -0.74 11.89 -17.53
N GLU A 157 -0.65 13.15 -17.96
CA GLU A 157 -1.35 14.28 -17.31
C GLU A 157 -2.85 14.19 -17.51
N LEU A 158 -3.32 13.79 -18.70
CA LEU A 158 -4.74 13.56 -18.97
C LEU A 158 -5.29 12.39 -18.17
N LEU A 159 -4.53 11.29 -18.04
CA LEU A 159 -4.92 10.15 -17.22
C LEU A 159 -5.08 10.57 -15.75
N PHE A 160 -4.13 11.34 -15.21
CA PHE A 160 -4.25 11.90 -13.86
C PHE A 160 -5.53 12.73 -13.72
N MET A 161 -5.73 13.75 -14.56
CA MET A 161 -6.92 14.62 -14.46
C MET A 161 -8.26 13.86 -14.61
N ARG A 162 -8.28 12.74 -15.34
CA ARG A 162 -9.50 11.95 -15.60
C ARG A 162 -9.79 10.89 -14.53
N HIS A 163 -8.76 10.38 -13.85
CA HIS A 163 -8.89 9.19 -13.00
C HIS A 163 -8.47 9.40 -11.56
N ALA A 164 -7.73 10.47 -11.26
CA ALA A 164 -7.40 10.82 -9.89
C ALA A 164 -8.66 11.14 -9.08
N PRO A 165 -8.69 10.80 -7.78
CA PRO A 165 -9.68 11.32 -6.85
C PRO A 165 -9.88 12.83 -7.02
N GLU A 166 -11.14 13.27 -7.02
CA GLU A 166 -11.52 14.68 -7.20
C GLU A 166 -10.70 15.62 -6.31
N ARG A 167 -10.43 15.23 -5.05
CA ARG A 167 -9.65 16.04 -4.12
C ARG A 167 -8.21 16.36 -4.58
N PHE A 168 -7.62 15.54 -5.43
CA PHE A 168 -6.26 15.77 -5.95
C PHE A 168 -6.23 16.79 -7.08
N VAL A 169 -7.33 16.91 -7.81
CA VAL A 169 -7.42 17.72 -9.02
C VAL A 169 -8.16 19.03 -8.74
N GLN A 170 -9.18 19.00 -7.89
CA GLN A 170 -9.97 20.17 -7.51
C GLN A 170 -9.11 21.25 -6.85
N MET A 171 -9.25 22.48 -7.32
CA MET A 171 -8.56 23.65 -6.79
C MET A 171 -8.92 23.90 -5.33
N GLY A 172 -7.92 24.28 -4.52
CA GLY A 172 -8.11 24.53 -3.09
C GLY A 172 -8.23 23.29 -2.21
N ASN A 173 -8.05 22.08 -2.74
CA ASN A 173 -8.27 20.83 -1.99
C ASN A 173 -6.96 20.18 -1.49
N ALA A 174 -6.36 19.27 -2.28
CA ALA A 174 -5.06 18.68 -1.93
C ALA A 174 -3.92 19.69 -2.01
N THR A 175 -2.84 19.41 -1.27
CA THR A 175 -1.65 20.24 -1.31
C THR A 175 -1.02 20.22 -2.71
N PHE A 176 -0.62 21.36 -3.28
CA PHE A 176 0.13 21.39 -4.54
C PHE A 176 1.33 20.45 -4.48
N ALA A 177 1.50 19.68 -5.56
CA ALA A 177 2.50 18.64 -5.72
C ALA A 177 2.33 17.40 -4.81
N VAL A 178 1.30 17.35 -3.95
CA VAL A 178 0.93 16.16 -3.17
C VAL A 178 -0.17 15.38 -3.89
N ASP A 179 -0.01 14.06 -3.92
CA ASP A 179 -0.87 13.12 -4.66
C ASP A 179 -1.04 13.55 -6.14
N HIS A 180 0.06 13.95 -6.80
CA HIS A 180 0.07 14.46 -8.18
C HIS A 180 0.44 13.40 -9.22
N GLY A 181 -0.03 13.55 -10.46
CA GLY A 181 0.34 12.67 -11.58
C GLY A 181 -0.12 11.21 -11.41
N PHE A 182 -0.11 10.44 -12.50
CA PHE A 182 -0.53 9.02 -12.49
C PHE A 182 0.17 8.27 -13.61
N LYS A 183 0.65 7.04 -13.36
CA LYS A 183 1.13 6.14 -14.41
C LYS A 183 0.16 4.98 -14.51
N GLN A 184 -0.44 4.78 -15.68
CA GLN A 184 -1.27 3.61 -15.92
C GLN A 184 -0.39 2.36 -15.92
N THR A 185 -0.78 1.40 -15.08
CA THR A 185 -0.15 0.09 -14.95
C THR A 185 -0.43 -0.75 -16.21
N ASN A 186 0.62 -1.25 -16.87
CA ASN A 186 0.48 -2.20 -17.97
C ASN A 186 0.04 -3.56 -17.42
N VAL A 187 -1.23 -3.91 -17.62
CA VAL A 187 -1.76 -5.24 -17.34
C VAL A 187 -1.76 -6.03 -18.65
N SER A 188 -1.03 -7.15 -18.69
CA SER A 188 -1.02 -8.01 -19.89
C SER A 188 -2.41 -8.57 -20.16
N THR A 189 -2.84 -8.55 -21.42
CA THR A 189 -4.08 -9.21 -21.86
C THR A 189 -4.00 -10.74 -21.79
N HIS A 190 -2.77 -11.29 -21.77
CA HIS A 190 -2.46 -12.70 -21.65
C HIS A 190 -1.37 -12.89 -20.59
N PRO A 191 -1.71 -12.81 -19.29
CA PRO A 191 -0.72 -12.98 -18.24
C PRO A 191 -0.25 -14.44 -18.16
N SER A 192 1.05 -14.66 -18.00
CA SER A 192 1.63 -16.00 -17.75
C SER A 192 1.20 -16.59 -16.41
N PHE A 193 0.59 -15.78 -15.54
CA PHE A 193 0.14 -16.17 -14.22
C PHE A 193 -1.30 -15.72 -13.96
N ASN A 194 -2.03 -16.54 -13.22
CA ASN A 194 -3.29 -16.17 -12.58
C ASN A 194 -3.04 -15.93 -11.08
N LEU A 195 -3.43 -14.76 -10.58
CA LEU A 195 -3.42 -14.44 -9.16
C LEU A 195 -4.86 -14.51 -8.62
N GLU A 196 -5.09 -15.38 -7.65
CA GLU A 196 -6.41 -15.60 -7.06
C GLU A 196 -6.38 -15.25 -5.57
N LEU A 197 -7.32 -14.43 -5.12
CA LEU A 197 -7.61 -14.18 -3.71
C LEU A 197 -8.78 -15.05 -3.29
N ARG A 198 -8.59 -15.78 -2.19
CA ARG A 198 -9.62 -16.64 -1.61
C ARG A 198 -9.54 -16.69 -0.10
N VAL A 199 -10.56 -17.27 0.52
CA VAL A 199 -10.61 -17.50 1.96
C VAL A 199 -10.90 -18.98 2.21
N ASN A 200 -10.31 -19.53 3.26
CA ASN A 200 -10.43 -20.96 3.60
C ASN A 200 -11.74 -21.27 4.37
N ARG A 201 -12.85 -20.74 3.85
CA ARG A 201 -14.22 -20.83 4.38
C ARG A 201 -15.25 -20.77 3.24
N LYS A 202 -16.41 -21.42 3.42
CA LYS A 202 -17.47 -21.53 2.40
C LYS A 202 -17.99 -20.17 1.89
N THR A 203 -18.04 -19.17 2.78
CA THR A 203 -18.48 -17.81 2.46
C THR A 203 -17.51 -16.81 3.04
N PRO A 204 -17.14 -15.74 2.32
CA PRO A 204 -16.23 -14.69 2.77
C PRO A 204 -16.92 -13.74 3.75
N VAL A 205 -17.31 -14.29 4.90
CA VAL A 205 -17.97 -13.59 5.99
C VAL A 205 -17.11 -13.71 7.24
N PHE A 206 -16.94 -12.59 7.92
CA PHE A 206 -16.11 -12.42 9.11
C PHE A 206 -16.98 -11.84 10.23
N GLN A 207 -16.72 -12.25 11.47
CA GLN A 207 -17.34 -11.66 12.64
C GLN A 207 -16.80 -10.23 12.85
N PHE A 208 -17.55 -9.40 13.56
CA PHE A 208 -17.01 -8.12 14.01
C PHE A 208 -15.79 -8.36 14.90
N LEU A 209 -14.77 -7.51 14.77
CA LEU A 209 -13.42 -7.64 15.36
C LEU A 209 -12.57 -8.81 14.85
N GLU A 210 -13.10 -9.75 14.06
CA GLU A 210 -12.29 -10.84 13.48
C GLU A 210 -11.29 -10.26 12.48
N PRO A 211 -9.98 -10.41 12.70
CA PRO A 211 -9.00 -9.99 11.73
C PRO A 211 -9.17 -10.76 10.42
N VAL A 212 -9.16 -10.02 9.31
CA VAL A 212 -9.27 -10.57 7.96
C VAL A 212 -7.91 -11.08 7.50
N VAL A 213 -7.88 -12.39 7.33
CA VAL A 213 -6.77 -13.16 6.78
C VAL A 213 -7.29 -13.85 5.51
N PHE A 214 -6.62 -13.63 4.38
CA PHE A 214 -6.97 -14.27 3.11
C PHE A 214 -5.76 -14.95 2.48
N GLU A 215 -6.02 -15.94 1.65
CA GLU A 215 -4.99 -16.67 0.93
C GLU A 215 -4.84 -16.09 -0.48
N ILE A 216 -3.59 -15.96 -0.91
CA ILE A 216 -3.22 -15.66 -2.28
C ILE A 216 -2.67 -16.91 -2.95
N LYS A 217 -3.19 -17.21 -4.12
CA LYS A 217 -2.77 -18.33 -4.96
C LYS A 217 -2.25 -17.78 -6.28
N LEU A 218 -0.99 -18.08 -6.61
CA LEU A 218 -0.37 -17.70 -7.87
C LEU A 218 -0.14 -18.96 -8.70
N THR A 219 -0.86 -19.10 -9.81
CA THR A 219 -0.78 -20.26 -10.70
C THR A 219 -0.08 -19.89 -12.00
N ASN A 220 0.92 -20.66 -12.43
CA ASN A 220 1.46 -20.54 -13.79
C ASN A 220 0.44 -21.06 -14.81
N THR A 221 -0.14 -20.16 -15.58
CA THR A 221 -1.15 -20.47 -16.61
C THR A 221 -0.57 -20.55 -18.01
N SER A 222 0.74 -20.30 -18.16
CA SER A 222 1.44 -20.48 -19.43
C SER A 222 1.75 -21.95 -19.71
N SER A 223 2.13 -22.26 -20.96
CA SER A 223 2.59 -23.58 -21.37
C SER A 223 4.06 -23.85 -21.03
N GLU A 224 4.78 -22.88 -20.45
CA GLU A 224 6.22 -22.94 -20.21
C GLU A 224 6.55 -22.81 -18.71
N PRO A 225 7.63 -23.46 -18.22
CA PRO A 225 8.14 -23.20 -16.88
C PRO A 225 8.50 -21.72 -16.71
N GLN A 226 8.08 -21.12 -15.60
CA GLN A 226 8.34 -19.72 -15.29
C GLN A 226 9.32 -19.61 -14.12
N LEU A 227 10.32 -18.74 -14.25
CA LEU A 227 11.26 -18.43 -13.17
C LEU A 227 10.78 -17.17 -12.43
N ILE A 228 10.58 -17.26 -11.12
CA ILE A 228 10.14 -16.15 -10.27
C ILE A 228 10.94 -16.09 -8.97
N LYS A 229 10.90 -14.96 -8.27
CA LYS A 229 11.48 -14.84 -6.92
C LYS A 229 10.77 -15.81 -5.97
N LYS A 230 11.53 -16.56 -5.16
CA LYS A 230 11.00 -17.58 -4.24
C LYS A 230 10.00 -17.02 -3.23
N HIS A 231 10.25 -15.82 -2.72
CA HIS A 231 9.43 -15.15 -1.70
C HIS A 231 8.48 -14.10 -2.28
N ILE A 232 8.13 -14.19 -3.57
CA ILE A 232 7.32 -13.16 -4.25
C ILE A 232 5.96 -12.91 -3.58
N LEU A 233 5.35 -13.94 -3.00
CA LEU A 233 4.05 -13.83 -2.33
C LEU A 233 4.18 -13.36 -0.87
N SER A 234 5.35 -13.53 -0.25
CA SER A 234 5.61 -13.13 1.14
C SER A 234 6.19 -11.70 1.23
N ASP A 235 6.50 -11.08 0.09
CA ASP A 235 7.00 -9.70 0.01
C ASP A 235 5.85 -8.70 -0.15
N LEU A 236 5.26 -8.29 0.97
CA LEU A 236 4.20 -7.28 1.00
C LEU A 236 4.61 -5.93 0.41
N SER A 237 5.91 -5.58 0.43
CA SER A 237 6.41 -4.35 -0.17
C SER A 237 6.51 -4.44 -1.70
N GLY A 238 6.59 -5.65 -2.25
CA GLY A 238 6.59 -5.94 -3.69
C GLY A 238 5.20 -6.08 -4.30
N MET A 239 4.12 -5.84 -3.54
CA MET A 239 2.75 -5.94 -4.01
C MET A 239 1.89 -4.76 -3.51
N SER A 240 0.82 -4.48 -4.25
CA SER A 240 -0.21 -3.51 -3.84
C SER A 240 -1.47 -4.25 -3.41
N VAL A 241 -1.77 -4.25 -2.11
CA VAL A 241 -3.02 -4.77 -1.56
C VAL A 241 -3.96 -3.60 -1.32
N VAL A 242 -5.05 -3.51 -2.07
CA VAL A 242 -6.07 -2.45 -1.94
C VAL A 242 -7.29 -3.00 -1.22
N VAL A 243 -7.70 -2.32 -0.15
CA VAL A 243 -8.90 -2.61 0.63
C VAL A 243 -9.88 -1.45 0.45
N LYS A 244 -11.09 -1.74 -0.03
CA LYS A 244 -12.13 -0.74 -0.26
C LYS A 244 -13.42 -1.12 0.46
N LYS A 245 -13.80 -0.33 1.46
CA LYS A 245 -15.15 -0.39 2.03
C LYS A 245 -16.17 0.14 1.02
N GLU A 246 -17.32 -0.50 0.92
CA GLU A 246 -18.42 -0.02 0.08
C GLU A 246 -18.83 1.42 0.48
N GLY A 247 -18.95 2.31 -0.51
CA GLY A 247 -19.22 3.73 -0.29
C GLY A 247 -18.03 4.59 0.16
N ARG A 248 -16.82 4.03 0.33
CA ARG A 248 -15.60 4.78 0.68
C ARG A 248 -14.51 4.67 -0.40
N GLN A 249 -13.50 5.54 -0.31
CA GLN A 249 -12.29 5.43 -1.13
C GLN A 249 -11.50 4.16 -0.73
N GLY A 250 -10.89 3.52 -1.72
CA GLY A 250 -9.97 2.40 -1.47
C GLY A 250 -8.68 2.89 -0.81
N ARG A 251 -8.12 2.08 0.08
CA ARG A 251 -6.87 2.34 0.78
C ARG A 251 -5.90 1.19 0.52
N GLN A 252 -4.65 1.50 0.21
CA GLN A 252 -3.59 0.50 0.11
C GLN A 252 -3.13 0.09 1.51
N LEU A 253 -2.81 -1.18 1.70
CA LEU A 253 -2.11 -1.68 2.87
C LEU A 253 -0.65 -1.23 2.85
N LEU A 254 -0.24 -0.48 3.88
CA LEU A 254 1.17 -0.13 4.09
C LEU A 254 1.75 -1.04 5.19
N PRO A 255 2.59 -2.03 4.86
CA PRO A 255 3.07 -3.00 5.86
C PRO A 255 3.95 -2.35 6.93
N TYR A 256 3.89 -2.87 8.16
CA TYR A 256 4.73 -2.39 9.28
C TYR A 256 6.22 -2.67 9.06
N ALA A 257 6.54 -3.81 8.46
CA ALA A 257 7.90 -4.23 8.18
C ALA A 257 8.10 -4.52 6.69
N GLN A 258 9.34 -4.37 6.25
CA GLN A 258 9.83 -4.85 4.97
C GLN A 258 10.88 -5.92 5.24
N TYR A 259 10.71 -7.10 4.64
CA TYR A 259 11.64 -8.20 4.83
C TYR A 259 12.72 -8.18 3.74
N CYS A 260 13.98 -8.23 4.16
CA CYS A 260 15.12 -8.32 3.27
C CYS A 260 15.50 -9.79 3.03
N TRP A 261 15.01 -10.36 1.93
CA TRP A 261 15.30 -11.74 1.56
C TRP A 261 16.59 -11.86 0.74
N LYS A 262 17.28 -12.99 0.89
CA LYS A 262 18.31 -13.38 -0.06
C LYS A 262 17.65 -13.60 -1.42
N LEU A 263 18.26 -13.09 -2.50
CA LEU A 263 17.74 -13.26 -3.85
C LEU A 263 17.85 -14.73 -4.26
N GLU A 264 16.72 -15.42 -4.20
CA GLU A 264 16.56 -16.81 -4.63
C GLU A 264 15.41 -16.90 -5.63
N ASN A 265 15.60 -17.68 -6.69
CA ASN A 265 14.57 -17.94 -7.69
C ASN A 265 14.01 -19.35 -7.53
N LYS A 266 12.74 -19.50 -7.88
CA LYS A 266 12.03 -20.78 -7.95
C LYS A 266 11.45 -20.95 -9.36
N VAL A 267 11.56 -22.15 -9.91
CA VAL A 267 10.87 -22.56 -11.14
C VAL A 267 9.46 -23.01 -10.78
N ILE A 268 8.46 -22.47 -11.46
CA ILE A 268 7.05 -22.87 -11.34
C ILE A 268 6.63 -23.53 -12.64
N MET A 269 6.27 -24.80 -12.58
CA MET A 269 5.87 -25.58 -13.74
C MET A 269 4.48 -25.14 -14.25
N PRO A 270 4.12 -25.38 -15.53
CA PRO A 270 2.77 -25.16 -16.03
C PRO A 270 1.71 -25.82 -15.14
N GLY A 271 0.71 -25.05 -14.71
CA GLY A 271 -0.36 -25.49 -13.80
C GLY A 271 0.03 -25.56 -12.32
N GLU A 272 1.31 -25.46 -11.97
CA GLU A 272 1.75 -25.40 -10.57
C GLU A 272 1.32 -24.09 -9.92
N SER A 273 1.01 -24.14 -8.62
CA SER A 273 0.57 -22.98 -7.84
C SER A 273 1.45 -22.75 -6.61
N LEU A 274 1.71 -21.49 -6.31
CA LEU A 274 2.21 -21.03 -5.03
C LEU A 274 1.07 -20.49 -4.17
N TYR A 275 1.23 -20.57 -2.85
CA TYR A 275 0.25 -20.15 -1.87
C TYR A 275 0.92 -19.35 -0.77
N GLU A 276 0.26 -18.28 -0.32
CA GLU A 276 0.66 -17.48 0.83
C GLU A 276 -0.57 -16.89 1.51
N THR A 277 -0.44 -16.52 2.77
CA THR A 277 -1.49 -15.84 3.51
C THR A 277 -1.16 -14.36 3.69
N ILE A 278 -2.17 -13.50 3.57
CA ILE A 278 -2.04 -12.07 3.80
C ILE A 278 -3.03 -11.63 4.88
N PHE A 279 -2.46 -11.03 5.92
CA PHE A 279 -3.19 -10.27 6.92
C PHE A 279 -3.39 -8.83 6.42
N ALA A 280 -4.63 -8.45 6.10
CA ALA A 280 -4.92 -7.16 5.46
C ALA A 280 -5.79 -6.22 6.32
N SER A 281 -5.84 -6.45 7.62
CA SER A 281 -6.70 -5.68 8.51
C SER A 281 -6.11 -4.33 8.91
N VAL A 282 -4.78 -4.24 9.05
CA VAL A 282 -4.09 -3.06 9.57
C VAL A 282 -2.66 -2.97 9.06
N GLY A 283 -2.18 -1.74 8.90
CA GLY A 283 -0.79 -1.42 8.55
C GLY A 283 -0.35 -0.09 9.16
N LYS A 284 0.76 0.47 8.67
CA LYS A 284 1.30 1.78 9.09
C LYS A 284 0.29 2.92 8.94
N ASN A 285 -0.65 2.79 8.02
CA ASN A 285 -1.72 3.75 7.80
C ASN A 285 -2.98 3.47 8.64
N GLY A 286 -2.89 2.63 9.67
CA GLY A 286 -3.99 2.30 10.57
C GLY A 286 -4.85 1.13 10.09
N TRP A 287 -5.96 0.88 10.77
CA TRP A 287 -6.89 -0.19 10.42
C TRP A 287 -7.60 0.13 9.10
N LEU A 288 -7.66 -0.87 8.22
CA LEU A 288 -8.33 -0.83 6.92
C LEU A 288 -9.71 -1.48 6.98
N ILE A 289 -9.89 -2.41 7.93
CA ILE A 289 -11.13 -3.16 8.17
C ILE A 289 -11.46 -3.04 9.66
N ASP A 290 -12.17 -1.97 10.01
CA ASP A 290 -12.49 -1.51 11.36
C ASP A 290 -13.99 -1.33 11.61
N GLU A 291 -14.81 -1.55 10.58
CA GLU A 291 -16.25 -1.34 10.65
C GLU A 291 -17.01 -2.52 10.04
N SER A 292 -18.27 -2.69 10.44
CA SER A 292 -19.15 -3.65 9.78
C SER A 292 -19.52 -3.21 8.36
N GLY A 293 -19.85 -4.18 7.50
CA GLY A 293 -20.30 -3.94 6.13
C GLY A 293 -19.53 -4.74 5.08
N PHE A 294 -19.63 -4.30 3.84
CA PHE A 294 -18.98 -4.95 2.70
C PHE A 294 -17.65 -4.29 2.34
N TYR A 295 -16.68 -5.14 2.01
CA TYR A 295 -15.36 -4.74 1.56
C TYR A 295 -15.00 -5.49 0.29
N ASN A 296 -14.27 -4.82 -0.58
CA ASN A 296 -13.61 -5.40 -1.75
C ASN A 296 -12.10 -5.34 -1.53
N ILE A 297 -11.43 -6.46 -1.71
CA ILE A 297 -9.97 -6.56 -1.67
C ILE A 297 -9.48 -6.96 -3.06
N GLN A 298 -8.42 -6.30 -3.53
CA GLN A 298 -7.73 -6.65 -4.76
C GLN A 298 -6.22 -6.52 -4.55
N VAL A 299 -5.45 -7.42 -5.16
CA VAL A 299 -3.99 -7.41 -5.11
C VAL A 299 -3.45 -7.26 -6.52
N SER A 300 -2.41 -6.46 -6.69
CA SER A 300 -1.54 -6.49 -7.85
C SER A 300 -0.09 -6.72 -7.43
N LEU A 301 0.65 -7.44 -8.27
CA LEU A 301 2.09 -7.62 -8.12
C LEU A 301 2.75 -7.76 -9.49
N GLN A 302 4.02 -7.43 -9.57
CA GLN A 302 4.76 -7.48 -10.83
C GLN A 302 5.55 -8.78 -10.96
N ILE A 303 5.40 -9.47 -12.08
CA ILE A 303 6.22 -10.63 -12.46
C ILE A 303 6.79 -10.41 -13.84
N ASN A 304 8.13 -10.46 -13.96
CA ASN A 304 8.84 -10.33 -15.23
C ASN A 304 8.42 -9.08 -16.04
N GLY A 305 8.22 -7.95 -15.33
CA GLY A 305 7.81 -6.67 -15.92
C GLY A 305 6.31 -6.53 -16.26
N ASN A 306 5.51 -7.58 -16.05
CA ASN A 306 4.06 -7.56 -16.25
C ASN A 306 3.34 -7.49 -14.92
N ASN A 307 2.26 -6.71 -14.86
CA ASN A 307 1.42 -6.67 -13.68
C ASN A 307 0.35 -7.75 -13.73
N ILE A 308 0.33 -8.54 -12.66
CA ILE A 308 -0.63 -9.61 -12.43
C ILE A 308 -1.60 -9.08 -11.39
N VAL A 309 -2.87 -8.96 -11.80
CA VAL A 309 -3.94 -8.41 -10.95
C VAL A 309 -4.88 -9.55 -10.58
N SER A 310 -5.30 -9.58 -9.33
CA SER A 310 -6.18 -10.61 -8.83
C SER A 310 -7.65 -10.40 -9.20
N ASN A 311 -8.47 -11.43 -8.99
CA ASN A 311 -9.91 -11.25 -8.81
C ASN A 311 -10.21 -10.29 -7.65
N ILE A 312 -11.41 -9.71 -7.66
CA ILE A 312 -11.91 -8.93 -6.52
C ILE A 312 -12.48 -9.91 -5.50
N LEU A 313 -11.87 -9.97 -4.31
CA LEU A 313 -12.41 -10.68 -3.16
C LEU A 313 -13.41 -9.76 -2.44
N ARG A 314 -14.71 -10.01 -2.66
CA ARG A 314 -15.77 -9.34 -1.90
C ARG A 314 -16.03 -10.11 -0.60
N LEU A 315 -15.93 -9.42 0.53
CA LEU A 315 -16.21 -9.98 1.84
C LEU A 315 -17.22 -9.13 2.63
N ARG A 316 -17.79 -9.71 3.67
CA ARG A 316 -18.68 -9.02 4.61
C ARG A 316 -18.19 -9.19 6.05
N VAL A 317 -18.05 -8.08 6.76
CA VAL A 317 -17.88 -8.04 8.20
C VAL A 317 -19.25 -7.85 8.84
N PHE A 318 -19.64 -8.74 9.74
CA PHE A 318 -20.89 -8.63 10.47
C PHE A 318 -20.88 -7.45 11.46
N PRO A 319 -22.05 -6.91 11.82
CA PRO A 319 -22.16 -5.99 12.95
C PRO A 319 -21.75 -6.68 14.27
N PRO A 320 -21.43 -5.89 15.32
CA PRO A 320 -21.21 -6.44 16.65
C PRO A 320 -22.37 -7.36 17.06
N ALA A 321 -22.03 -8.54 17.59
CA ALA A 321 -23.02 -9.51 18.06
C ALA A 321 -23.63 -9.12 19.42
N GLY A 322 -23.03 -8.16 20.13
CA GLY A 322 -23.50 -7.67 21.43
C GLY A 322 -22.60 -6.57 22.01
N TYR A 323 -22.96 -6.12 23.22
CA TYR A 323 -22.32 -5.00 23.90
C TYR A 323 -20.81 -5.20 24.13
N ASP A 324 -20.37 -6.40 24.52
CA ASP A 324 -18.93 -6.64 24.76
C ASP A 324 -18.09 -6.44 23.50
N GLN A 325 -18.57 -6.85 22.33
CA GLN A 325 -17.87 -6.60 21.06
C GLN A 325 -17.87 -5.12 20.69
N GLU A 326 -18.98 -4.42 20.89
CA GLU A 326 -19.06 -2.98 20.64
C GLU A 326 -18.12 -2.19 21.56
N PHE A 327 -18.11 -2.52 22.85
CA PHE A 327 -17.29 -1.86 23.86
C PHE A 327 -15.80 -2.09 23.59
N LEU A 328 -15.39 -3.34 23.39
CA LEU A 328 -13.99 -3.69 23.11
C LEU A 328 -13.47 -3.07 21.81
N ALA A 329 -14.34 -2.79 20.84
CA ALA A 329 -13.95 -2.16 19.57
C ALA A 329 -13.26 -0.79 19.76
N GLN A 330 -13.64 -0.05 20.81
CA GLN A 330 -13.09 1.26 21.14
C GLN A 330 -11.55 1.20 21.34
N ASP A 331 -11.06 0.10 21.89
CA ASP A 331 -9.64 -0.11 22.19
C ASP A 331 -8.96 -1.11 21.25
N PHE A 332 -9.71 -2.09 20.73
CA PHE A 332 -9.20 -3.12 19.83
C PHE A 332 -8.62 -2.53 18.54
N PHE A 333 -9.25 -1.50 17.98
CA PHE A 333 -8.77 -0.84 16.77
C PHE A 333 -7.64 0.19 17.02
N SER A 334 -6.85 -0.01 18.07
CA SER A 334 -5.65 0.78 18.36
C SER A 334 -4.44 0.30 17.54
N GLU A 335 -3.42 1.16 17.41
CA GLU A 335 -2.17 0.81 16.72
C GLU A 335 -1.43 -0.35 17.42
N GLU A 336 -1.40 -0.36 18.76
CA GLU A 336 -0.69 -1.41 19.51
C GLU A 336 -1.25 -2.80 19.22
N VAL A 337 -2.57 -2.97 19.30
CA VAL A 337 -3.25 -4.23 18.98
C VAL A 337 -2.98 -4.62 17.54
N GLY A 338 -3.10 -3.68 16.61
CA GLY A 338 -2.84 -3.94 15.20
C GLY A 338 -1.40 -4.40 14.93
N ARG A 339 -0.42 -3.78 15.58
CA ARG A 339 0.99 -4.17 15.48
C ARG A 339 1.25 -5.54 16.10
N ILE A 340 0.67 -5.83 17.27
CA ILE A 340 0.78 -7.15 17.91
C ILE A 340 0.25 -8.23 16.97
N LEU A 341 -0.98 -8.06 16.44
CA LEU A 341 -1.59 -9.04 15.55
C LEU A 341 -0.81 -9.21 14.23
N THR A 342 -0.23 -8.13 13.69
CA THR A 342 0.55 -8.22 12.44
C THR A 342 1.80 -9.08 12.58
N PHE A 343 2.43 -9.10 13.77
CA PHE A 343 3.65 -9.87 14.04
C PHE A 343 3.39 -11.15 14.84
N ASP A 344 2.12 -11.53 15.00
CA ASP A 344 1.66 -12.60 15.87
C ASP A 344 2.20 -12.54 17.31
N GLY A 345 2.41 -11.35 17.86
CA GLY A 345 2.80 -11.18 19.26
C GLY A 345 3.77 -10.06 19.55
N SER A 346 3.80 -9.63 20.82
CA SER A 346 4.81 -8.73 21.37
C SER A 346 4.92 -8.88 22.88
N HIS A 347 6.12 -8.69 23.45
CA HIS A 347 6.29 -8.58 24.90
C HIS A 347 6.14 -7.14 25.44
N PHE A 348 6.24 -6.11 24.58
CA PHE A 348 6.40 -4.71 25.03
C PHE A 348 5.16 -3.84 24.88
N LEU A 349 4.23 -4.20 23.99
CA LEU A 349 3.02 -3.43 23.72
C LEU A 349 1.96 -3.76 24.78
N GLU A 350 2.21 -3.34 26.02
CA GLU A 350 1.47 -3.77 27.20
C GLU A 350 -0.01 -3.39 27.15
N LYS A 351 -0.34 -2.19 26.68
CA LYS A 351 -1.73 -1.77 26.53
C LYS A 351 -2.44 -2.65 25.51
N GLY A 352 -1.83 -2.88 24.35
CA GLY A 352 -2.36 -3.81 23.35
C GLY A 352 -2.52 -5.25 23.88
N ASN A 353 -1.53 -5.76 24.62
CA ASN A 353 -1.59 -7.09 25.23
C ASN A 353 -2.72 -7.21 26.28
N ASN A 354 -2.95 -6.16 27.07
CA ASN A 354 -4.06 -6.11 28.03
C ASN A 354 -5.41 -6.16 27.32
N ILE A 355 -5.57 -5.42 26.22
CA ILE A 355 -6.79 -5.47 25.40
C ILE A 355 -7.00 -6.88 24.81
N LEU A 356 -5.94 -7.52 24.32
CA LEU A 356 -6.03 -8.88 23.81
C LEU A 356 -6.40 -9.91 24.89
N ARG A 357 -5.94 -9.72 26.14
CA ARG A 357 -6.39 -10.53 27.29
C ARG A 357 -7.88 -10.33 27.57
N GLU A 358 -8.35 -9.09 27.56
CA GLU A 358 -9.77 -8.81 27.76
C GLU A 358 -10.65 -9.43 26.64
N VAL A 359 -10.15 -9.40 25.41
CA VAL A 359 -10.78 -10.07 24.25
C VAL A 359 -10.88 -11.58 24.46
N THR A 360 -9.81 -12.25 24.91
CA THR A 360 -9.87 -13.71 25.14
C THR A 360 -10.81 -14.08 26.28
N GLU A 361 -10.91 -13.25 27.31
CA GLU A 361 -11.83 -13.47 28.43
C GLU A 361 -13.30 -13.24 28.06
N LYS A 362 -13.63 -12.07 27.47
CA LYS A 362 -15.01 -11.67 27.20
C LYS A 362 -15.56 -12.27 25.91
N LEU A 363 -14.70 -12.50 24.91
CA LEU A 363 -15.09 -12.96 23.59
C LEU A 363 -14.60 -14.38 23.28
N ARG A 364 -14.40 -15.24 24.30
CA ARG A 364 -13.86 -16.61 24.18
C ARG A 364 -14.45 -17.48 23.05
N ASN A 365 -15.73 -17.29 22.71
CA ASN A 365 -16.43 -18.05 21.67
C ASN A 365 -16.44 -17.37 20.29
N HIS A 366 -15.69 -16.27 20.13
CA HIS A 366 -15.60 -15.50 18.88
C HIS A 366 -14.25 -15.73 18.21
N ALA A 367 -14.25 -15.59 16.88
CA ALA A 367 -13.07 -15.82 16.04
C ALA A 367 -11.88 -14.93 16.44
N VAL A 368 -12.13 -13.68 16.86
CA VAL A 368 -11.08 -12.75 17.32
C VAL A 368 -10.28 -13.28 18.50
N ALA A 369 -10.89 -14.07 19.40
CA ALA A 369 -10.19 -14.62 20.56
C ALA A 369 -9.08 -15.61 20.15
N LEU A 370 -9.26 -16.33 19.04
CA LEU A 370 -8.26 -17.29 18.54
C LEU A 370 -6.99 -16.56 18.08
N HIS A 371 -7.12 -15.44 17.37
CA HIS A 371 -5.98 -14.59 16.99
C HIS A 371 -5.30 -13.99 18.24
N ALA A 372 -6.09 -13.51 19.20
CA ALA A 372 -5.57 -12.92 20.43
C ALA A 372 -4.78 -13.95 21.25
N HIS A 373 -5.29 -15.18 21.42
CA HIS A 373 -4.60 -16.26 22.09
C HIS A 373 -3.26 -16.60 21.42
N VAL A 374 -3.20 -16.70 20.08
CA VAL A 374 -1.92 -16.95 19.38
C VAL A 374 -0.92 -15.81 19.65
N ALA A 375 -1.37 -14.56 19.55
CA ALA A 375 -0.50 -13.40 19.75
C ALA A 375 0.01 -13.27 21.20
N LEU A 376 -0.77 -13.74 22.18
CA LEU A 376 -0.36 -13.82 23.58
C LEU A 376 0.57 -15.01 23.85
N ALA A 377 0.43 -16.12 23.11
CA ALA A 377 1.20 -17.35 23.29
C ALA A 377 2.64 -17.22 22.75
N LYS A 378 2.81 -16.78 21.50
CA LYS A 378 4.11 -16.85 20.79
C LYS A 378 5.26 -16.14 21.52
N PRO A 379 5.09 -14.92 22.07
CA PRO A 379 6.16 -14.25 22.82
C PRO A 379 6.57 -14.96 24.11
N LEU A 380 5.72 -15.83 24.66
CA LEU A 380 5.93 -16.55 25.91
C LEU A 380 6.50 -17.96 25.69
N ALA A 381 6.34 -18.53 24.51
CA ALA A 381 6.71 -19.91 24.21
C ALA A 381 8.22 -20.17 24.28
N PHE A 382 9.03 -19.21 23.83
CA PHE A 382 10.48 -19.32 23.78
C PHE A 382 11.13 -18.09 24.41
N ASN A 383 12.44 -18.18 24.69
CA ASN A 383 13.21 -17.03 25.16
C ASN A 383 13.09 -15.86 24.18
N TYR A 384 12.48 -14.76 24.64
CA TYR A 384 12.20 -13.58 23.84
C TYR A 384 13.44 -12.71 23.75
N LYS A 385 13.94 -12.48 22.53
CA LYS A 385 15.12 -11.64 22.27
C LYS A 385 14.69 -10.27 21.78
N PHE A 386 15.30 -9.22 22.31
CA PHE A 386 15.07 -7.86 21.86
C PHE A 386 16.35 -7.03 21.89
N LEU A 387 16.38 -5.98 21.08
CA LEU A 387 17.49 -5.05 21.01
C LEU A 387 17.19 -3.85 21.92
N ASP A 388 17.97 -3.70 22.98
CA ASP A 388 17.86 -2.62 23.96
C ASP A 388 18.85 -1.50 23.66
N PHE A 389 18.35 -0.29 23.47
CA PHE A 389 19.15 0.91 23.21
C PHE A 389 19.30 1.83 24.43
N THR A 390 18.72 1.47 25.58
CA THR A 390 18.67 2.36 26.77
C THR A 390 19.98 2.47 27.54
N GLU A 391 20.89 1.50 27.37
CA GLU A 391 22.12 1.37 28.18
C GLU A 391 23.41 1.79 27.45
N ASP A 392 23.37 2.22 26.18
CA ASP A 392 24.59 2.53 25.41
C ASP A 392 24.47 3.82 24.60
N SER A 393 25.41 4.75 24.80
CA SER A 393 25.51 6.01 24.04
C SER A 393 25.95 5.80 22.58
N ASP A 394 26.43 4.60 22.25
CA ASP A 394 27.08 4.27 20.97
C ASP A 394 26.12 3.71 19.90
N THR A 395 24.79 3.81 20.09
CA THR A 395 23.73 3.45 19.11
C THR A 395 23.67 1.99 18.63
N LYS A 396 24.58 1.11 19.06
CA LYS A 396 24.66 -0.28 18.57
C LYS A 396 23.59 -1.21 19.15
N GLY A 397 22.99 -0.85 20.30
CA GLY A 397 22.02 -1.67 21.03
C GLY A 397 22.62 -2.98 21.57
N LYS A 398 22.03 -3.54 22.63
CA LYS A 398 22.40 -4.84 23.20
C LYS A 398 21.25 -5.82 23.11
N ILE A 399 21.54 -7.06 22.72
CA ILE A 399 20.53 -8.12 22.74
C ILE A 399 20.28 -8.51 24.20
N LYS A 400 19.07 -8.25 24.68
CA LYS A 400 18.57 -8.75 25.95
C LYS A 400 17.60 -9.90 25.72
N ILE A 401 17.47 -10.75 26.72
CA ILE A 401 16.67 -11.97 26.68
C ILE A 401 15.70 -11.96 27.86
N ILE A 402 14.42 -12.20 27.57
CA ILE A 402 13.40 -12.48 28.56
C ILE A 402 13.11 -13.99 28.53
N PRO A 403 13.19 -14.70 29.67
CA PRO A 403 12.89 -16.14 29.72
C PRO A 403 11.48 -16.46 29.23
N ALA A 404 11.33 -17.65 28.63
CA ALA A 404 10.02 -18.21 28.29
C ALA A 404 9.12 -18.37 29.54
N GLN A 405 7.80 -18.40 29.32
CA GLN A 405 6.78 -18.70 30.32
C GLN A 405 5.92 -19.89 29.85
N PRO A 406 6.42 -21.13 30.01
CA PRO A 406 5.84 -22.32 29.37
C PRO A 406 4.36 -22.60 29.72
N ASP A 407 3.98 -22.44 30.98
CA ASP A 407 2.61 -22.75 31.44
C ASP A 407 1.57 -21.82 30.78
N GLU A 408 1.88 -20.52 30.75
CA GLU A 408 0.98 -19.54 30.13
C GLU A 408 0.96 -19.70 28.60
N ALA A 409 2.12 -19.94 27.97
CA ALA A 409 2.19 -20.21 26.54
C ALA A 409 1.33 -21.43 26.15
N ARG A 410 1.45 -22.54 26.90
CA ARG A 410 0.65 -23.76 26.68
C ARG A 410 -0.83 -23.50 26.78
N LYS A 411 -1.28 -22.78 27.82
CA LYS A 411 -2.69 -22.44 28.04
C LYS A 411 -3.25 -21.65 26.85
N GLN A 412 -2.51 -20.63 26.41
CA GLN A 412 -2.91 -19.77 25.29
C GLN A 412 -2.95 -20.57 23.96
N PHE A 413 -1.92 -21.37 23.65
CA PHE A 413 -1.93 -22.22 22.46
C PHE A 413 -3.06 -23.26 22.45
N THR A 414 -3.30 -23.91 23.59
CA THR A 414 -4.39 -24.90 23.72
C THR A 414 -5.74 -24.26 23.40
N SER A 415 -6.00 -23.09 23.98
CA SER A 415 -7.24 -22.32 23.75
C SER A 415 -7.41 -21.92 22.29
N ALA A 416 -6.34 -21.46 21.62
CA ALA A 416 -6.39 -21.06 20.21
C ALA A 416 -6.53 -22.23 19.23
N LEU A 417 -5.78 -23.31 19.47
CA LEU A 417 -5.44 -24.26 18.40
C LEU A 417 -6.10 -25.63 18.58
N THR A 418 -6.26 -26.12 19.81
CA THR A 418 -6.64 -27.52 20.05
C THR A 418 -8.04 -27.71 20.65
N GLU A 419 -8.58 -26.73 21.37
CA GLU A 419 -9.95 -26.82 21.92
C GLU A 419 -11.02 -26.87 20.81
N ASN A 420 -10.88 -26.06 19.76
CA ASN A 420 -11.84 -25.95 18.65
C ASN A 420 -11.14 -25.99 17.27
N LYS A 421 -10.41 -27.07 16.99
CA LYS A 421 -9.54 -27.27 15.81
C LYS A 421 -10.14 -26.84 14.47
N GLN A 422 -11.38 -27.25 14.19
CA GLN A 422 -12.05 -26.91 12.92
C GLN A 422 -12.41 -25.41 12.80
N ILE A 423 -12.71 -24.75 13.93
CA ILE A 423 -12.96 -23.30 13.96
C ILE A 423 -11.63 -22.56 13.84
N ALA A 424 -10.58 -23.01 14.51
CA ALA A 424 -9.24 -22.45 14.42
C ALA A 424 -8.71 -22.48 12.98
N ALA A 425 -8.71 -23.64 12.32
CA ALA A 425 -8.26 -23.79 10.93
C ALA A 425 -9.10 -23.00 9.91
N LYS A 426 -10.37 -22.68 10.23
CA LYS A 426 -11.23 -21.81 9.41
C LYS A 426 -10.89 -20.32 9.61
N THR A 427 -10.59 -19.95 10.86
CA THR A 427 -10.37 -18.56 11.29
C THR A 427 -8.98 -18.08 10.88
N LEU A 428 -7.95 -18.84 11.25
CA LEU A 428 -6.54 -18.50 11.08
C LEU A 428 -6.01 -18.81 9.66
N SER A 429 -6.84 -19.30 8.74
CA SER A 429 -6.42 -19.95 7.48
C SER A 429 -5.74 -21.32 7.69
N HIS A 430 -5.64 -22.14 6.64
CA HIS A 430 -4.96 -23.43 6.72
C HIS A 430 -3.46 -23.28 6.94
N LYS A 431 -2.84 -22.27 6.30
CA LYS A 431 -1.39 -22.08 6.32
C LYS A 431 -0.92 -21.55 7.67
N ASP A 432 -1.56 -20.53 8.23
CA ASP A 432 -1.13 -20.00 9.52
C ASP A 432 -1.51 -20.96 10.65
N TYR A 433 -2.67 -21.63 10.58
CA TYR A 433 -2.99 -22.72 11.52
C TYR A 433 -1.94 -23.83 11.52
N ASN A 434 -1.45 -24.24 10.34
CA ASN A 434 -0.33 -25.17 10.22
C ASN A 434 0.94 -24.63 10.90
N GLU A 435 1.31 -23.39 10.60
CA GLU A 435 2.49 -22.75 11.20
C GLU A 435 2.41 -22.64 12.72
N TYR A 436 1.26 -22.24 13.27
CA TYR A 436 1.05 -22.13 14.70
C TYR A 436 1.03 -23.49 15.40
N MET A 437 0.42 -24.52 14.80
CA MET A 437 0.46 -25.89 15.34
C MET A 437 1.87 -26.50 15.30
N VAL A 438 2.65 -26.21 14.25
CA VAL A 438 4.06 -26.58 14.19
C VAL A 438 4.84 -25.90 15.32
N THR A 439 4.69 -24.57 15.45
CA THR A 439 5.31 -23.79 16.54
C THR A 439 4.94 -24.36 17.90
N TYR A 440 3.67 -24.72 18.10
CA TYR A 440 3.21 -25.28 19.36
C TYR A 440 3.84 -26.66 19.65
N SER A 441 3.92 -27.55 18.66
CA SER A 441 4.60 -28.84 18.84
C SER A 441 6.11 -28.73 19.06
N GLU A 442 6.77 -27.74 18.43
CA GLU A 442 8.18 -27.44 18.66
C GLU A 442 8.40 -26.92 20.09
N PHE A 443 7.50 -26.07 20.57
CA PHE A 443 7.48 -25.63 21.95
C PHE A 443 7.37 -26.82 22.91
N LEU A 444 6.40 -27.72 22.73
CA LEU A 444 6.22 -28.90 23.58
C LEU A 444 7.46 -29.80 23.58
N SER A 445 8.01 -30.10 22.42
CA SER A 445 9.24 -30.89 22.29
C SER A 445 10.44 -30.22 22.97
N SER A 446 10.53 -28.88 22.94
CA SER A 446 11.57 -28.14 23.68
C SER A 446 11.44 -28.24 25.21
N GLN A 447 10.27 -28.62 25.71
CA GLN A 447 10.01 -28.94 27.12
C GLN A 447 10.14 -30.45 27.40
N GLU A 448 10.72 -31.22 26.47
CA GLU A 448 10.86 -32.68 26.54
C GLU A 448 9.53 -33.46 26.48
N GLU A 449 8.43 -32.79 26.15
CA GLU A 449 7.08 -33.37 26.03
C GLU A 449 6.80 -33.85 24.59
N ASN A 450 7.64 -34.78 24.13
CA ASN A 450 7.62 -35.27 22.75
C ASN A 450 6.33 -36.05 22.41
N LYS A 451 5.70 -36.67 23.40
CA LYS A 451 4.44 -37.40 23.19
C LYS A 451 3.31 -36.42 22.88
N GLU A 452 3.18 -35.37 23.66
CA GLU A 452 2.22 -34.29 23.49
C GLU A 452 2.48 -33.54 22.17
N ALA A 453 3.75 -33.32 21.82
CA ALA A 453 4.13 -32.74 20.53
C ALA A 453 3.64 -33.60 19.33
N ALA A 454 3.78 -34.93 19.43
CA ALA A 454 3.28 -35.85 18.42
C ALA A 454 1.74 -35.86 18.34
N GLU A 455 1.05 -35.76 19.48
CA GLU A 455 -0.41 -35.65 19.54
C GLU A 455 -0.91 -34.36 18.86
N VAL A 456 -0.24 -33.22 19.09
CA VAL A 456 -0.52 -31.95 18.38
C VAL A 456 -0.36 -32.10 16.87
N GLN A 457 0.71 -32.76 16.40
CA GLN A 457 0.90 -33.02 14.97
C GLN A 457 -0.16 -33.97 14.39
N ASN A 458 -0.62 -34.95 15.17
CA ASN A 458 -1.73 -35.82 14.77
C ASN A 458 -3.04 -35.02 14.63
N ASP A 459 -3.34 -34.13 15.57
CA ASP A 459 -4.50 -33.26 15.52
C ASP A 459 -4.49 -32.32 14.31
N LEU A 460 -3.32 -31.74 14.01
CA LEU A 460 -3.09 -30.95 12.82
C LEU A 460 -3.34 -31.76 11.54
N TYR A 461 -2.80 -32.98 11.46
CA TYR A 461 -2.98 -33.88 10.32
C TYR A 461 -4.46 -34.17 10.05
N GLN A 462 -5.21 -34.61 11.08
CA GLN A 462 -6.63 -34.93 10.94
C GLN A 462 -7.43 -33.70 10.48
N THR A 463 -7.18 -32.55 11.14
CA THR A 463 -7.91 -31.31 10.85
C THR A 463 -7.70 -30.85 9.40
N LEU A 464 -6.46 -30.86 8.90
CA LEU A 464 -6.16 -30.42 7.54
C LEU A 464 -6.50 -31.46 6.47
N SER A 465 -6.45 -32.76 6.82
CA SER A 465 -6.89 -33.84 5.92
C SER A 465 -8.39 -33.77 5.65
N GLU A 466 -9.22 -33.56 6.68
CA GLU A 466 -10.67 -33.34 6.53
C GLU A 466 -11.01 -32.11 5.68
N ARG A 467 -10.09 -31.14 5.64
CA ARG A 467 -10.22 -29.90 4.87
C ARG A 467 -9.62 -30.00 3.46
N ASN A 468 -9.15 -31.18 3.05
CA ASN A 468 -8.57 -31.46 1.73
C ASN A 468 -7.36 -30.58 1.37
N VAL A 469 -6.48 -30.32 2.35
CA VAL A 469 -5.18 -29.70 2.09
C VAL A 469 -4.29 -30.66 1.30
N LEU A 470 -3.35 -30.11 0.52
CA LEU A 470 -2.44 -30.86 -0.35
C LEU A 470 -1.70 -31.99 0.37
N ASP A 471 -1.60 -33.16 -0.28
CA ASP A 471 -0.93 -34.35 0.26
C ASP A 471 0.53 -34.10 0.65
N SER A 472 1.23 -33.22 -0.07
CA SER A 472 2.61 -32.84 0.27
C SER A 472 2.71 -32.20 1.65
N VAL A 473 1.76 -31.33 2.00
CA VAL A 473 1.69 -30.68 3.32
C VAL A 473 1.33 -31.72 4.39
N LEU A 474 0.38 -32.60 4.09
CA LEU A 474 -0.01 -33.68 5.00
C LEU A 474 1.15 -34.66 5.27
N GLN A 475 2.02 -34.88 4.29
CA GLN A 475 3.21 -35.71 4.45
C GLN A 475 4.29 -35.03 5.31
N GLU A 476 4.49 -33.72 5.18
CA GLU A 476 5.39 -32.96 6.06
C GLU A 476 4.97 -33.07 7.54
N ILE A 477 3.66 -32.96 7.80
CA ILE A 477 3.08 -33.10 9.15
C ILE A 477 3.34 -34.52 9.70
N LYS A 478 3.14 -35.57 8.88
CA LYS A 478 3.44 -36.96 9.26
C LYS A 478 4.91 -37.16 9.61
N ASN A 479 5.83 -36.69 8.76
CA ASN A 479 7.26 -36.82 8.99
C ASN A 479 7.69 -36.14 10.30
N ARG A 480 7.10 -34.98 10.61
CA ARG A 480 7.35 -34.26 11.87
C ARG A 480 6.82 -35.03 13.08
N ARG A 481 5.60 -35.59 13.00
CA ARG A 481 5.05 -36.47 14.03
C ARG A 481 5.97 -37.67 14.32
N GLU A 482 6.42 -38.37 13.28
CA GLU A 482 7.33 -39.52 13.40
C GLU A 482 8.66 -39.14 14.07
N THR A 483 9.16 -37.92 13.80
CA THR A 483 10.36 -37.40 14.45
C THR A 483 10.18 -37.29 15.97
N TYR A 484 9.04 -36.79 16.44
CA TYR A 484 8.74 -36.71 17.87
C TYR A 484 8.52 -38.10 18.49
N GLU A 485 7.82 -39.01 17.81
CA GLU A 485 7.62 -40.40 18.28
C GLU A 485 8.95 -41.15 18.45
N GLN A 486 9.92 -40.93 17.55
CA GLN A 486 11.26 -41.51 17.69
C GLN A 486 12.03 -40.95 18.89
N GLN A 487 11.78 -39.70 19.28
CA GLN A 487 12.40 -39.08 20.45
C GLN A 487 11.79 -39.57 21.77
N VAL A 488 10.51 -40.00 21.78
CA VAL A 488 9.88 -40.64 22.94
C VAL A 488 10.53 -42.00 23.26
N ASN A 489 11.05 -42.68 22.23
CA ASN A 489 11.63 -44.01 22.34
C ASN A 489 13.16 -44.01 22.63
N LYS A 490 13.75 -42.82 22.82
CA LYS A 490 15.15 -42.63 23.23
C LYS A 490 15.19 -42.20 24.69
#